data_AF-A0A080ZBI1-F1
#
_entry.id   AF-A0A080ZBI1-F1
#
_cell.length_a   1.000
_cell.length_b   1.000
_cell.length_c   1.000
_cell.angle_alpha   90.00
_cell.angle_beta   90.00
_cell.angle_gamma   90.00
#
_symmetry.space_group_name_H-M   'P 1'
#
loop_
_entity.id
_entity.type
_entity.pdbx_description
1 polymer ?
#
loop_
_entity_poly.entity_id
_entity_poly.type
_entity_poly.pdbx_seq_one_letter_code
_entity_poly.pdbx_strand_id
1 'polypeptide(L)'
;MASRGRAGDSQVISFDTNEGGRSTSSAGSSRPSTSGGRSKKPKLSEFRQYLEKEDLPLLIETRHGVRRVTWIANLEQLDFAHFLPICLSGLQETLEPYPSFAFDAAMGLLESGRRDTRVLKALPQVVQQLKSALSTREKVVVHRVLLILQQLAVCEGVGSALADYYRSLLPLCNILQDKHLGTGDSATKELVTEALETMEAYGRDDAHLMIQQYVPAFQSCCGA
;
A
#
# COMPACT_ATOMS: atom_id res chain seq x y z
N MET A 1 -26.90 10.69 62.92
CA MET A 1 -25.80 11.56 63.37
C MET A 1 -25.06 10.88 64.51
N ALA A 2 -23.73 10.85 64.41
CA ALA A 2 -22.73 10.51 65.44
C ALA A 2 -22.68 9.07 65.98
N SER A 3 -21.91 8.21 65.32
CA SER A 3 -21.42 6.94 65.87
C SER A 3 -20.14 7.16 66.68
N ARG A 4 -20.21 6.85 67.98
CA ARG A 4 -19.11 6.82 68.97
C ARG A 4 -18.30 5.54 68.80
N GLY A 5 -16.98 5.62 69.00
CA GLY A 5 -16.11 4.45 69.05
C GLY A 5 -16.08 3.74 70.41
N ARG A 6 -15.58 2.50 70.43
CA ARG A 6 -14.56 1.99 71.37
C ARG A 6 -14.22 0.52 71.08
N ALA A 7 -13.02 0.16 71.53
CA ALA A 7 -12.29 -1.08 71.40
C ALA A 7 -12.98 -2.35 71.95
N GLY A 8 -12.48 -3.51 71.50
CA GLY A 8 -12.71 -4.82 72.10
C GLY A 8 -11.87 -5.91 71.42
N ASP A 9 -10.77 -6.27 72.07
CA ASP A 9 -9.88 -7.41 71.79
C ASP A 9 -10.60 -8.75 71.62
N SER A 10 -10.04 -9.62 70.78
CA SER A 10 -10.06 -11.07 70.99
C SER A 10 -8.74 -11.67 70.48
N GLN A 11 -7.96 -12.18 71.43
CA GLN A 11 -6.76 -12.99 71.24
C GLN A 11 -7.11 -14.42 70.78
N VAL A 12 -6.21 -15.09 70.05
CA VAL A 12 -5.56 -16.39 70.34
C VAL A 12 -4.65 -16.77 69.14
N ILE A 13 -3.33 -16.64 69.20
CA ILE A 13 -2.29 -17.64 69.59
C ILE A 13 -2.37 -18.98 68.82
N SER A 14 -1.40 -19.24 67.94
CA SER A 14 -0.54 -20.44 68.00
C SER A 14 0.68 -20.35 67.10
N PHE A 15 1.79 -20.78 67.70
CA PHE A 15 3.16 -20.93 67.21
C PHE A 15 3.27 -22.03 66.13
N ASP A 16 4.15 -21.86 65.14
CA ASP A 16 5.39 -22.63 65.18
C ASP A 16 6.50 -22.05 64.29
N THR A 17 7.71 -22.27 64.77
CA THR A 17 8.99 -21.74 64.27
C THR A 17 9.59 -22.80 63.35
N ASN A 18 10.03 -22.45 62.15
CA ASN A 18 11.11 -23.20 61.52
C ASN A 18 11.94 -22.34 60.57
N GLU A 19 13.19 -22.12 60.97
CA GLU A 19 14.24 -21.52 60.15
C GLU A 19 14.66 -22.45 59.00
N GLY A 20 15.19 -21.82 57.93
CA GLY A 20 16.19 -22.45 57.07
C GLY A 20 15.68 -22.86 55.69
N GLY A 21 15.89 -22.02 54.68
CA GLY A 21 15.61 -22.43 53.31
C GLY A 21 15.72 -21.35 52.25
N ARG A 22 16.93 -20.82 52.06
CA ARG A 22 17.39 -20.01 50.94
C ARG A 22 16.69 -20.42 49.62
N SER A 23 15.82 -19.57 49.09
CA SER A 23 15.30 -19.71 47.72
C SER A 23 15.35 -18.37 47.01
N THR A 24 16.10 -18.42 45.91
CA THR A 24 16.54 -17.35 45.04
C THR A 24 15.38 -16.59 44.42
N SER A 25 15.49 -15.26 44.41
CA SER A 25 14.66 -14.35 43.62
C SER A 25 14.74 -14.70 42.13
N SER A 26 13.76 -15.47 41.62
CA SER A 26 13.52 -15.54 40.17
C SER A 26 12.70 -14.31 39.78
N ALA A 27 13.40 -13.27 39.34
CA ALA A 27 12.81 -12.13 38.67
C ALA A 27 11.87 -12.64 37.57
N GLY A 28 10.58 -12.35 37.70
CA GLY A 28 9.58 -12.64 36.68
C GLY A 28 9.98 -11.98 35.38
N SER A 29 10.37 -12.80 34.41
CA SER A 29 10.54 -12.39 33.02
C SER A 29 9.17 -12.00 32.46
N SER A 30 8.77 -10.75 32.64
CA SER A 30 7.65 -10.14 31.93
C SER A 30 8.05 -9.92 30.47
N ARG A 31 8.16 -11.01 29.70
CA ARG A 31 8.10 -10.91 28.24
C ARG A 31 6.67 -10.49 27.90
N PRO A 32 6.46 -9.37 27.18
CA PRO A 32 5.13 -9.06 26.69
C PRO A 32 4.67 -10.23 25.84
N SER A 33 3.47 -10.76 26.13
CA SER A 33 2.86 -11.80 25.31
C SER A 33 2.81 -11.29 23.89
N THR A 34 3.43 -12.02 22.96
CA THR A 34 3.24 -11.74 21.54
C THR A 34 1.74 -11.88 21.31
N SER A 35 1.07 -10.77 20.99
CA SER A 35 -0.33 -10.81 20.65
C SER A 35 -0.39 -11.55 19.32
N GLY A 36 -0.60 -12.88 19.39
CA GLY A 36 -0.85 -13.72 18.23
C GLY A 36 -1.98 -13.08 17.45
N GLY A 37 -1.61 -12.35 16.40
CA GLY A 37 -2.54 -11.60 15.57
C GLY A 37 -3.51 -12.59 14.99
N ARG A 38 -4.74 -12.59 15.50
CA ARG A 38 -5.86 -13.34 14.93
C ARG A 38 -5.91 -12.96 13.45
N SER A 39 -5.55 -13.89 12.56
CA SER A 39 -5.57 -13.66 11.12
C SER A 39 -6.96 -13.20 10.73
N LYS A 40 -7.13 -11.88 10.56
CA LYS A 40 -8.36 -11.32 10.04
C LYS A 40 -8.49 -11.90 8.65
N LYS A 41 -9.65 -12.47 8.32
CA LYS A 41 -9.95 -12.88 6.94
C LYS A 41 -9.62 -11.67 6.05
N PRO A 42 -8.86 -11.85 4.97
CA PRO A 42 -8.51 -10.73 4.10
C PRO A 42 -9.81 -10.10 3.60
N LYS A 43 -9.97 -8.80 3.85
CA LYS A 43 -11.10 -8.03 3.33
C LYS A 43 -10.97 -8.01 1.81
N LEU A 44 -12.02 -8.41 1.09
CA LEU A 44 -12.06 -8.32 -0.37
C LEU A 44 -11.79 -6.87 -0.80
N SER A 45 -11.01 -6.68 -1.87
CA SER A 45 -10.85 -5.37 -2.49
C SER A 45 -12.20 -4.83 -2.97
N GLU A 46 -12.29 -3.51 -3.12
CA GLU A 46 -13.47 -2.88 -3.72
C GLU A 46 -13.64 -3.35 -5.17
N PHE A 47 -12.54 -3.46 -5.93
CA PHE A 47 -12.55 -4.01 -7.29
C PHE A 47 -13.26 -5.36 -7.36
N ARG A 48 -12.86 -6.30 -6.50
CA ARG A 48 -13.42 -7.65 -6.51
C ARG A 48 -14.90 -7.65 -6.15
N GLN A 49 -15.30 -6.85 -5.16
CA GLN A 49 -16.71 -6.73 -4.78
C GLN A 49 -17.57 -6.17 -5.92
N TYR A 50 -17.08 -5.13 -6.60
CA TYR A 50 -17.77 -4.52 -7.73
C TYR A 50 -17.83 -5.46 -8.94
N LEU A 51 -16.76 -6.20 -9.21
CA LEU A 51 -16.72 -7.18 -10.30
C LEU A 51 -17.68 -8.36 -10.04
N GLU A 52 -17.72 -8.90 -8.82
CA GLU A 52 -18.62 -10.01 -8.46
C GLU A 52 -20.11 -9.61 -8.45
N LYS A 53 -20.40 -8.32 -8.25
CA LYS A 53 -21.76 -7.76 -8.34
C LYS A 53 -22.15 -7.30 -9.74
N GLU A 54 -21.24 -7.36 -10.70
CA GLU A 54 -21.43 -6.82 -12.06
C GLU A 54 -21.70 -5.30 -12.07
N ASP A 55 -21.21 -4.57 -11.07
CA ASP A 55 -21.34 -3.11 -10.93
C ASP A 55 -20.28 -2.34 -11.75
N LEU A 56 -19.30 -3.04 -12.35
CA LEU A 56 -18.34 -2.44 -13.28
C LEU A 56 -18.82 -2.62 -14.72
N PRO A 57 -18.80 -1.55 -15.55
CA PRO A 57 -19.10 -1.66 -16.97
C PRO A 57 -17.90 -2.24 -17.74
N LEU A 58 -17.55 -3.48 -17.41
CA LEU A 58 -16.48 -4.29 -17.98
C LEU A 58 -17.05 -5.58 -18.58
N LEU A 59 -16.48 -6.02 -19.68
CA LEU A 59 -16.69 -7.34 -20.27
C LEU A 59 -15.41 -8.17 -20.13
N ILE A 60 -15.55 -9.44 -19.75
CA ILE A 60 -14.42 -10.37 -19.72
C ILE A 60 -14.36 -11.10 -21.06
N GLU A 61 -13.36 -10.79 -21.86
CA GLU A 61 -13.11 -11.40 -23.16
C GLU A 61 -12.00 -12.44 -23.06
N THR A 62 -12.15 -13.55 -23.78
CA THR A 62 -11.08 -14.56 -23.89
C THR A 62 -10.44 -14.47 -25.26
N ARG A 63 -9.20 -13.99 -25.33
CA ARG A 63 -8.43 -13.88 -26.57
C ARG A 63 -7.19 -14.76 -26.48
N HIS A 64 -7.04 -15.67 -27.44
CA HIS A 64 -5.93 -16.65 -27.48
C HIS A 64 -5.76 -17.45 -26.16
N GLY A 65 -6.87 -17.81 -25.51
CA GLY A 65 -6.86 -18.55 -24.25
C GLY A 65 -6.56 -17.70 -23.00
N VAL A 66 -6.33 -16.40 -23.14
CA VAL A 66 -6.11 -15.46 -22.04
C VAL A 66 -7.37 -14.64 -21.81
N ARG A 67 -7.87 -14.63 -20.56
CA ARG A 67 -8.99 -13.77 -20.15
C ARG A 67 -8.46 -12.37 -19.86
N ARG A 68 -9.11 -11.35 -20.43
CA ARG A 68 -8.84 -9.93 -20.18
C ARG A 68 -10.14 -9.17 -20.00
N VAL A 69 -10.05 -7.99 -19.41
CA VAL A 69 -11.21 -7.09 -19.28
C VAL A 69 -11.17 -6.00 -20.34
N THR A 70 -12.33 -5.67 -20.88
CA THR A 70 -12.55 -4.60 -21.85
C THR A 70 -13.68 -3.70 -21.35
N TRP A 71 -13.49 -2.38 -21.38
CA TRP A 71 -14.54 -1.43 -21.01
C TRP A 71 -15.66 -1.44 -22.06
N ILE A 72 -16.90 -1.65 -21.61
CA ILE A 72 -18.09 -1.56 -22.49
C ILE A 72 -18.74 -0.17 -22.46
N ALA A 73 -18.48 0.60 -21.40
CA ALA A 73 -18.92 1.98 -21.29
C ALA A 73 -18.12 2.89 -22.24
N ASN A 74 -18.72 4.01 -22.65
CA ASN A 74 -17.99 5.07 -23.32
C ASN A 74 -16.97 5.69 -22.35
N LEU A 75 -15.67 5.44 -22.59
CA LEU A 75 -14.57 5.94 -21.79
C LEU A 75 -14.49 7.48 -21.76
N GLU A 76 -15.05 8.19 -22.73
CA GLU A 76 -15.09 9.66 -22.74
C GLU A 76 -16.04 10.23 -21.68
N GLN A 77 -17.06 9.48 -21.28
CA GLN A 77 -18.10 9.92 -20.34
C GLN A 77 -17.98 9.28 -18.95
N LEU A 78 -17.05 8.34 -18.80
CA LEU A 78 -16.86 7.60 -17.57
C LEU A 78 -16.26 8.48 -16.46
N ASP A 79 -16.72 8.29 -15.21
CA ASP A 79 -16.20 8.98 -14.04
C ASP A 79 -14.93 8.32 -13.50
N PHE A 80 -13.78 8.87 -13.88
CA PHE A 80 -12.48 8.34 -13.47
C PHE A 80 -12.22 8.51 -11.97
N ALA A 81 -12.79 9.54 -11.34
CA ALA A 81 -12.61 9.76 -9.91
C ALA A 81 -13.29 8.68 -9.07
N HIS A 82 -14.32 8.04 -9.63
CA HIS A 82 -14.96 6.88 -9.03
C HIS A 82 -14.25 5.57 -9.39
N PHE A 83 -14.09 5.28 -10.68
CA PHE A 83 -13.69 3.95 -11.14
C PHE A 83 -12.18 3.67 -11.05
N LEU A 84 -11.31 4.67 -11.27
CA LEU A 84 -9.87 4.44 -11.28
C LEU A 84 -9.36 3.98 -9.90
N PRO A 85 -9.72 4.62 -8.76
CA PRO A 85 -9.33 4.12 -7.44
C PRO A 85 -9.88 2.71 -7.15
N ILE A 86 -11.10 2.40 -7.61
CA ILE A 86 -11.68 1.05 -7.47
C ILE A 86 -10.81 0.04 -8.20
N CYS A 87 -10.45 0.27 -9.47
CA CYS A 87 -9.55 -0.61 -10.22
C CYS A 87 -8.20 -0.79 -9.50
N LEU A 88 -7.59 0.29 -9.02
CA LEU A 88 -6.31 0.23 -8.32
C LEU A 88 -6.37 -0.53 -6.99
N SER A 89 -7.53 -0.55 -6.31
CA SER A 89 -7.71 -1.34 -5.09
C SER A 89 -7.52 -2.85 -5.33
N GLY A 90 -7.79 -3.33 -6.55
CA GLY A 90 -7.66 -4.74 -6.94
C GLY A 90 -6.23 -5.20 -7.21
N LEU A 91 -5.25 -4.28 -7.33
CA LEU A 91 -3.85 -4.64 -7.62
C LEU A 91 -3.20 -5.48 -6.51
N GLN A 92 -3.72 -5.39 -5.29
CA GLN A 92 -3.24 -6.12 -4.10
C GLN A 92 -3.95 -7.49 -3.93
N GLU A 93 -4.90 -7.84 -4.79
CA GLU A 93 -5.53 -9.17 -4.75
C GLU A 93 -4.51 -10.26 -5.08
N THR A 94 -4.63 -11.39 -4.37
CA THR A 94 -3.73 -12.54 -4.53
C THR A 94 -4.36 -13.67 -5.33
N LEU A 95 -5.69 -13.70 -5.43
CA LEU A 95 -6.41 -14.71 -6.18
C LEU A 95 -6.50 -14.30 -7.65
N GLU A 96 -5.88 -15.07 -8.55
CA GLU A 96 -6.12 -14.89 -9.99
C GLU A 96 -7.57 -15.29 -10.35
N PRO A 97 -8.21 -14.64 -11.34
CA PRO A 97 -7.66 -13.62 -12.26
C PRO A 97 -7.83 -12.16 -11.80
N TYR A 98 -8.30 -11.91 -10.57
CA TYR A 98 -8.70 -10.57 -10.10
C TYR A 98 -7.64 -9.48 -10.24
N PRO A 99 -6.36 -9.67 -9.84
CA PRO A 99 -5.39 -8.60 -9.95
C PRO A 99 -4.97 -8.33 -11.39
N SER A 100 -5.01 -9.35 -12.27
CA SER A 100 -4.77 -9.19 -13.71
C SER A 100 -5.89 -8.37 -14.36
N PHE A 101 -7.15 -8.63 -14.00
CA PHE A 101 -8.30 -7.83 -14.44
C PHE A 101 -8.25 -6.39 -13.90
N ALA A 102 -7.87 -6.22 -12.63
CA ALA A 102 -7.73 -4.90 -12.02
C ALA A 102 -6.66 -4.06 -12.74
N PHE A 103 -5.53 -4.69 -13.08
CA PHE A 103 -4.45 -4.07 -13.83
C PHE A 103 -4.88 -3.67 -15.25
N ASP A 104 -5.47 -4.58 -16.02
CA ASP A 104 -5.97 -4.31 -17.37
C ASP A 104 -7.02 -3.18 -17.37
N ALA A 105 -7.97 -3.20 -16.41
CA ALA A 105 -8.98 -2.17 -16.27
C ALA A 105 -8.37 -0.79 -15.98
N ALA A 106 -7.44 -0.72 -15.01
CA ALA A 106 -6.76 0.52 -14.66
C ALA A 106 -5.93 1.07 -15.83
N MET A 107 -5.21 0.20 -16.54
CA MET A 107 -4.40 0.60 -17.68
C MET A 107 -5.27 1.14 -18.83
N GLY A 108 -6.42 0.51 -19.10
CA GLY A 108 -7.38 1.01 -20.09
C GLY A 108 -7.94 2.40 -19.75
N LEU A 109 -8.20 2.69 -18.47
CA LEU A 109 -8.59 4.04 -18.04
C LEU A 109 -7.45 5.03 -18.26
N LEU A 110 -6.23 4.71 -17.82
CA LEU A 110 -5.10 5.64 -17.95
C LEU A 110 -4.73 5.92 -19.41
N GLU A 111 -4.79 4.93 -20.29
CA GLU A 111 -4.52 5.13 -21.72
C GLU A 111 -5.58 6.02 -22.38
N SER A 112 -6.87 5.79 -22.08
CA SER A 112 -7.95 6.62 -22.62
C SER A 112 -7.96 8.05 -22.04
N GLY A 113 -7.56 8.21 -20.78
CA GLY A 113 -7.47 9.50 -20.09
C GLY A 113 -6.13 10.22 -20.25
N ARG A 114 -5.23 9.75 -21.12
CA ARG A 114 -3.85 10.26 -21.22
C ARG A 114 -3.78 11.75 -21.55
N ARG A 115 -4.72 12.26 -22.36
CA ARG A 115 -4.84 13.67 -22.77
C ARG A 115 -6.03 14.38 -22.11
N ASP A 116 -6.35 13.96 -20.90
CA ASP A 116 -7.52 14.45 -20.16
C ASP A 116 -7.17 14.72 -18.69
N THR A 117 -7.75 15.78 -18.15
CA THR A 117 -7.60 16.19 -16.75
C THR A 117 -8.44 15.35 -15.78
N ARG A 118 -9.28 14.43 -16.27
CA ARG A 118 -10.06 13.52 -15.41
C ARG A 118 -9.20 12.62 -14.53
N VAL A 119 -8.04 12.17 -15.03
CA VAL A 119 -7.07 11.41 -14.22
C VAL A 119 -6.54 12.27 -13.07
N LEU A 120 -6.24 13.55 -13.34
CA LEU A 120 -5.75 14.50 -12.33
C LEU A 120 -6.75 14.70 -11.19
N LYS A 121 -8.07 14.73 -11.47
CA LYS A 121 -9.12 14.83 -10.44
C LYS A 121 -9.15 13.62 -9.50
N ALA A 122 -8.78 12.44 -9.98
CA ALA A 122 -8.72 11.21 -9.20
C ALA A 122 -7.42 11.07 -8.38
N LEU A 123 -6.40 11.91 -8.65
CA LEU A 123 -5.03 11.73 -8.19
C LEU A 123 -4.87 11.52 -6.67
N PRO A 124 -5.55 12.24 -5.77
CA PRO A 124 -5.38 12.03 -4.33
C PRO A 124 -5.74 10.60 -3.89
N GLN A 125 -6.84 10.05 -4.43
CA GLN A 125 -7.30 8.70 -4.12
C GLN A 125 -6.41 7.65 -4.80
N VAL A 126 -5.98 7.92 -6.04
CA VAL A 126 -5.03 7.07 -6.77
C VAL A 126 -3.73 6.92 -5.98
N VAL A 127 -3.11 8.02 -5.54
CA VAL A 127 -1.86 7.98 -4.76
C VAL A 127 -2.04 7.19 -3.46
N GLN A 128 -3.20 7.29 -2.79
CA GLN A 128 -3.48 6.49 -1.60
C GLN A 128 -3.45 4.97 -1.92
N GLN A 129 -4.05 4.55 -3.03
CA GLN A 129 -4.03 3.14 -3.45
C GLN A 129 -2.62 2.68 -3.85
N LEU A 130 -1.88 3.49 -4.62
CA LEU A 130 -0.50 3.18 -5.00
C LEU A 130 0.42 3.04 -3.78
N LYS A 131 0.32 3.97 -2.83
CA LYS A 131 1.08 3.92 -1.57
C LYS A 131 0.77 2.64 -0.78
N SER A 132 -0.51 2.28 -0.65
CA SER A 132 -0.92 1.04 0.02
C SER A 132 -0.29 -0.18 -0.65
N ALA A 133 -0.36 -0.25 -1.98
CA ALA A 133 0.11 -1.37 -2.76
C ALA A 133 1.64 -1.50 -2.75
N LEU A 134 2.39 -0.40 -2.91
CA LEU A 134 3.86 -0.39 -2.77
C LEU A 134 4.31 -0.81 -1.36
N SER A 135 3.53 -0.47 -0.33
CA SER A 135 3.85 -0.82 1.06
C SER A 135 3.77 -2.32 1.35
N THR A 136 3.11 -3.11 0.49
CA THR A 136 3.06 -4.59 0.63
C THR A 136 4.43 -5.23 0.45
N ARG A 137 5.32 -4.60 -0.34
CA ARG A 137 6.64 -5.11 -0.72
C ARG A 137 6.60 -6.49 -1.39
N GLU A 138 5.41 -6.90 -1.85
CA GLU A 138 5.23 -8.14 -2.60
C GLU A 138 5.64 -7.87 -4.05
N LYS A 139 6.58 -8.67 -4.58
CA LYS A 139 7.19 -8.43 -5.88
C LYS A 139 6.16 -8.26 -6.99
N VAL A 140 5.16 -9.13 -7.04
CA VAL A 140 4.16 -9.15 -8.13
C VAL A 140 3.27 -7.91 -8.06
N VAL A 141 2.89 -7.48 -6.84
CA VAL A 141 2.09 -6.26 -6.62
C VAL A 141 2.91 -5.03 -6.98
N VAL A 142 4.16 -4.94 -6.49
CA VAL A 142 5.06 -3.81 -6.75
C VAL A 142 5.28 -3.61 -8.25
N HIS A 143 5.52 -4.68 -9.00
CA HIS A 143 5.74 -4.58 -10.45
C HIS A 143 4.53 -3.99 -11.17
N ARG A 144 3.33 -4.49 -10.88
CA ARG A 144 2.08 -3.94 -11.45
C ARG A 144 1.91 -2.46 -11.11
N VAL A 145 2.21 -2.08 -9.87
CA VAL A 145 2.03 -0.71 -9.39
C VAL A 145 3.04 0.26 -10.01
N LEU A 146 4.29 -0.17 -10.22
CA LEU A 146 5.31 0.66 -10.88
C LEU A 146 4.97 0.91 -12.35
N LEU A 147 4.45 -0.09 -13.07
CA LEU A 147 3.95 0.09 -14.45
C LEU A 147 2.76 1.05 -14.51
N ILE A 148 1.83 0.95 -13.55
CA ILE A 148 0.73 1.90 -13.41
C ILE A 148 1.25 3.31 -13.11
N LEU A 149 2.26 3.44 -12.24
CA LEU A 149 2.86 4.73 -11.89
C LEU A 149 3.55 5.38 -13.09
N GLN A 150 4.24 4.60 -13.92
CA GLN A 150 4.80 5.07 -15.20
C GLN A 150 3.69 5.64 -16.10
N GLN A 151 2.63 4.87 -16.37
CA GLN A 151 1.53 5.35 -17.21
C GLN A 151 0.82 6.57 -16.61
N LEU A 152 0.65 6.60 -15.29
CA LEU A 152 0.03 7.71 -14.57
C LEU A 152 0.83 9.01 -14.74
N ALA A 153 2.16 8.96 -14.63
CA ALA A 153 3.02 10.13 -14.77
C ALA A 153 2.93 10.79 -16.16
N VAL A 154 2.65 10.00 -17.20
CA VAL A 154 2.52 10.46 -18.58
C VAL A 154 1.17 11.15 -18.86
N CYS A 155 0.17 10.99 -17.99
CA CYS A 155 -1.14 11.62 -18.15
C CYS A 155 -1.07 13.16 -17.99
N GLU A 156 -1.88 13.87 -18.76
CA GLU A 156 -1.87 15.34 -18.83
C GLU A 156 -2.01 16.01 -17.45
N GLY A 157 -1.01 16.80 -17.08
CA GLY A 157 -0.93 17.53 -15.82
C GLY A 157 -0.63 16.66 -14.58
N VAL A 158 -0.63 15.33 -14.71
CA VAL A 158 -0.44 14.41 -13.58
C VAL A 158 1.02 14.33 -13.16
N GLY A 159 1.97 14.23 -14.10
CA GLY A 159 3.40 14.18 -13.79
C GLY A 159 3.88 15.38 -12.95
N SER A 160 3.46 16.59 -13.33
CA SER A 160 3.73 17.81 -12.55
C SER A 160 3.06 17.77 -11.16
N ALA A 161 1.80 17.34 -11.08
CA ALA A 161 1.06 17.25 -9.82
C ALA A 161 1.58 16.13 -8.89
N LEU A 162 2.26 15.10 -9.40
CA LEU A 162 2.88 14.06 -8.58
C LEU A 162 3.95 14.60 -7.64
N ALA A 163 4.54 15.76 -7.93
CA ALA A 163 5.53 16.42 -7.06
C ALA A 163 5.02 16.62 -5.63
N ASP A 164 3.73 16.95 -5.46
CA ASP A 164 3.11 17.14 -4.14
C ASP A 164 3.03 15.83 -3.34
N TYR A 165 3.17 14.69 -4.00
CA TYR A 165 3.08 13.34 -3.44
C TYR A 165 4.42 12.61 -3.34
N TYR A 166 5.52 13.20 -3.82
CA TYR A 166 6.85 12.57 -3.80
C TYR A 166 7.28 12.14 -2.40
N ARG A 167 7.01 12.96 -1.38
CA ARG A 167 7.29 12.64 0.03
C ARG A 167 6.61 11.34 0.49
N SER A 168 5.48 10.98 -0.11
CA SER A 168 4.71 9.79 0.25
C SER A 168 5.10 8.53 -0.54
N LEU A 169 5.54 8.71 -1.80
CA LEU A 169 5.83 7.60 -2.72
C LEU A 169 7.31 7.26 -2.78
N LEU A 170 8.19 8.25 -2.93
CA LEU A 170 9.60 8.03 -3.22
C LEU A 170 10.39 7.31 -2.11
N PRO A 171 10.11 7.53 -0.80
CA PRO A 171 10.73 6.71 0.23
C PRO A 171 10.43 5.20 0.08
N LEU A 172 9.26 4.85 -0.45
CA LEU A 172 8.92 3.44 -0.73
C LEU A 172 9.75 2.92 -1.90
N CYS A 173 9.90 3.70 -2.99
CA CYS A 173 10.78 3.35 -4.11
C CYS A 173 12.23 3.12 -3.66
N ASN A 174 12.74 3.91 -2.72
CA ASN A 174 14.07 3.70 -2.15
C ASN A 174 14.14 2.38 -1.34
N ILE A 175 13.16 2.13 -0.47
CA ILE A 175 13.10 0.90 0.33
C ILE A 175 13.01 -0.35 -0.56
N LEU A 176 12.25 -0.30 -1.66
CA LEU A 176 12.06 -1.44 -2.56
C LEU A 176 13.36 -1.90 -3.24
N GLN A 177 14.34 -1.00 -3.38
CA GLN A 177 15.67 -1.30 -3.93
C GLN A 177 16.59 -1.98 -2.90
N ASP A 178 16.28 -1.91 -1.61
CA ASP A 178 17.08 -2.55 -0.56
C ASP A 178 16.85 -4.07 -0.51
N LYS A 179 17.93 -4.85 -0.33
CA LYS A 179 17.89 -6.32 -0.29
C LYS A 179 17.26 -6.92 0.97
N HIS A 180 17.23 -6.16 2.07
CA HIS A 180 16.76 -6.64 3.36
C HIS A 180 15.41 -6.03 3.74
N LEU A 181 15.16 -4.79 3.32
CA LEU A 181 13.93 -4.07 3.63
C LEU A 181 12.89 -4.19 2.50
N GLY A 182 13.31 -4.28 1.25
CA GLY A 182 12.44 -4.36 0.07
C GLY A 182 12.47 -5.72 -0.61
N THR A 183 12.28 -5.70 -1.94
CA THR A 183 12.47 -6.91 -2.78
C THR A 183 13.95 -7.08 -3.13
N GLY A 184 14.62 -5.97 -3.48
CA GLY A 184 16.06 -5.88 -3.71
C GLY A 184 16.62 -6.67 -4.89
N ASP A 185 15.77 -7.30 -5.70
CA ASP A 185 16.15 -7.99 -6.92
C ASP A 185 16.39 -7.00 -8.07
N SER A 186 17.19 -7.43 -9.06
CA SER A 186 17.60 -6.57 -10.19
C SER A 186 16.40 -6.08 -10.99
N ALA A 187 15.43 -6.94 -11.29
CA ALA A 187 14.26 -6.57 -12.07
C ALA A 187 13.40 -5.50 -11.38
N THR A 188 13.23 -5.57 -10.05
CA THR A 188 12.52 -4.50 -9.32
C THR A 188 13.33 -3.21 -9.31
N LYS A 189 14.66 -3.27 -9.20
CA LYS A 189 15.51 -2.08 -9.26
C LYS A 189 15.43 -1.37 -10.60
N GLU A 190 15.56 -2.12 -11.70
CA GLU A 190 15.42 -1.61 -13.06
C GLU A 190 14.06 -0.93 -13.25
N LEU A 191 12.98 -1.60 -12.85
CA LEU A 191 11.64 -1.05 -12.99
C LEU A 191 11.39 0.18 -12.10
N VAL A 192 11.97 0.24 -10.89
CA VAL A 192 11.93 1.44 -10.05
C VAL A 192 12.67 2.58 -10.74
N THR A 193 13.86 2.33 -11.29
CA THR A 193 14.64 3.34 -12.02
C THR A 193 13.85 3.88 -13.22
N GLU A 194 13.29 3.02 -14.07
CA GLU A 194 12.44 3.43 -15.21
C GLU A 194 11.22 4.26 -14.77
N ALA A 195 10.60 3.91 -13.63
CA ALA A 195 9.49 4.67 -13.08
C ALA A 195 9.93 6.07 -12.61
N LEU A 196 11.08 6.18 -11.96
CA LEU A 196 11.63 7.47 -11.51
C LEU A 196 12.04 8.35 -12.70
N GLU A 197 12.64 7.77 -13.74
CA GLU A 197 12.95 8.48 -14.99
C GLU A 197 11.69 9.02 -15.67
N THR A 198 10.62 8.20 -15.71
CA THR A 198 9.34 8.65 -16.27
C THR A 198 8.75 9.79 -15.42
N MET A 199 8.83 9.70 -14.09
CA MET A 199 8.37 10.76 -13.20
C MET A 199 9.18 12.06 -13.34
N GLU A 200 10.48 11.96 -13.57
CA GLU A 200 11.36 13.10 -13.85
C GLU A 200 11.00 13.75 -15.20
N ALA A 201 10.87 12.94 -16.26
CA ALA A 201 10.63 13.42 -17.62
C ALA A 201 9.29 14.16 -17.79
N TYR A 202 8.25 13.77 -17.04
CA TYR A 202 6.93 14.40 -17.07
C TYR A 202 6.63 15.28 -15.84
N GLY A 203 7.61 15.42 -14.95
CA GLY A 203 7.53 16.22 -13.74
C GLY A 203 7.67 17.72 -13.98
N ARG A 204 7.87 18.46 -12.89
CA ARG A 204 8.27 19.88 -12.94
C ARG A 204 9.77 20.01 -13.19
N ASP A 205 10.24 21.23 -13.47
CA ASP A 205 11.66 21.53 -13.67
C ASP A 205 12.55 21.14 -12.47
N ASP A 206 11.98 21.12 -11.25
CA ASP A 206 12.65 20.72 -10.01
C ASP A 206 12.53 19.21 -9.68
N ALA A 207 11.90 18.41 -10.55
CA ALA A 207 11.60 17.00 -10.28
C ALA A 207 12.85 16.20 -9.96
N HIS A 208 13.95 16.39 -10.71
CA HIS A 208 15.22 15.71 -10.47
C HIS A 208 15.73 15.90 -9.02
N LEU A 209 15.84 17.16 -8.59
CA LEU A 209 16.36 17.52 -7.28
C LEU A 209 15.46 16.96 -6.17
N MET A 210 14.14 17.02 -6.35
CA MET A 210 13.21 16.44 -5.40
C MET A 210 13.32 14.92 -5.34
N ILE A 211 13.45 14.23 -6.48
CA ILE A 211 13.61 12.78 -6.51
C ILE A 211 14.89 12.37 -5.79
N GLN A 212 16.00 13.04 -6.08
CA GLN A 212 17.31 12.76 -5.47
C GLN A 212 17.30 12.96 -3.94
N GLN A 213 16.50 13.90 -3.42
CA GLN A 213 16.35 14.09 -1.98
C GLN A 213 15.78 12.85 -1.27
N TYR A 214 14.93 12.07 -1.92
CA TYR A 214 14.29 10.87 -1.34
C TYR A 214 14.92 9.56 -1.81
N VAL A 215 15.54 9.55 -2.99
CA VAL A 215 16.24 8.40 -3.58
C VAL A 215 17.66 8.82 -3.95
N PRO A 216 18.61 8.86 -2.99
CA PRO A 216 19.95 9.39 -3.24
C PRO A 216 20.76 8.64 -4.29
N ALA A 217 20.42 7.37 -4.54
CA ALA A 217 21.08 6.53 -5.55
C ALA A 217 20.60 6.78 -6.98
N PHE A 218 19.52 7.56 -7.16
CA PHE A 218 18.97 7.85 -8.47
C PHE A 218 19.90 8.77 -9.27
N GLN A 219 20.20 8.38 -10.51
CA GLN A 219 21.01 9.14 -11.46
C GLN A 219 20.14 9.39 -12.69
N SER A 220 20.05 10.66 -13.13
CA SER A 220 19.18 11.04 -14.24
C SER A 220 19.77 10.65 -15.59
N CYS A 221 18.88 10.26 -16.50
CA CYS A 221 19.19 10.03 -17.91
C CYS A 221 19.23 11.33 -18.73
N CYS A 222 18.70 12.45 -18.23
CA CYS A 222 18.63 13.72 -18.94
C CYS A 222 19.91 14.57 -18.81
N GLY A 223 20.99 14.01 -18.26
CA GLY A 223 22.29 14.66 -18.06
C GLY A 223 23.43 14.16 -18.95
N ALA A 224 23.13 13.57 -20.12
CA ALA A 224 24.11 13.18 -21.14
C ALA A 224 23.77 13.79 -22.50
#